data_AF-A0A923ULB2-F1
#
_entry.id   AF-A0A923ULB2-F1
#
_cell.length_a   1.000
_cell.length_b   1.000
_cell.length_c   1.000
_cell.angle_alpha   90.00
_cell.angle_beta   90.00
_cell.angle_gamma   90.00
#
_symmetry.space_group_name_H-M   'P 1'
#
loop_
_entity.id
_entity.type
_entity.pdbx_description
1 polymer ?
#
loop_
_entity_poly.entity_id
_entity_poly.type
_entity_poly.pdbx_seq_one_letter_code
_entity_poly.pdbx_strand_id
1 'polypeptide(L)' 'MIPQAYITEWSNTVPWQTNEQVEQDLVICRSLVAIFQNDFLAENLAFRGGTALHKLYLQPQPRYSEDIDLVQITSVPFG' A
#
# COMPACT_ATOMS: atom_id res chain seq x y z
N MET A 1 5.03 12.82 8.92
CA MET A 1 4.79 11.75 9.88
C MET A 1 3.36 11.82 10.38
N ILE A 2 2.70 10.67 10.49
CA ILE A 2 1.37 10.51 11.07
C ILE A 2 1.48 10.75 12.58
N PRO A 3 0.56 11.49 13.22
CA PRO A 3 0.60 11.69 14.66
C PRO A 3 0.58 10.36 15.44
N GLN A 4 1.45 10.24 16.45
CA GLN A 4 1.65 9.02 17.23
C GLN A 4 0.35 8.40 17.78
N ALA A 5 -0.61 9.24 18.19
CA ALA A 5 -1.89 8.78 18.71
C ALA A 5 -2.64 7.89 17.70
N TYR A 6 -2.62 8.25 16.41
CA TYR A 6 -3.27 7.46 15.36
C TYR A 6 -2.51 6.17 15.05
N ILE A 7 -1.17 6.20 15.11
CA ILE A 7 -0.34 4.99 14.93
C ILE A 7 -0.64 3.99 16.06
N THR A 8 -0.70 4.46 17.30
CA THR A 8 -0.99 3.64 18.47
C THR A 8 -2.43 3.12 18.50
N GLU A 9 -3.40 3.88 17.99
CA GLU A 9 -4.75 3.37 17.80
C GLU A 9 -4.77 2.24 16.77
N TRP A 10 -4.15 2.47 15.61
CA TRP A 10 -4.20 1.55 14.48
C TRP A 10 -3.42 0.25 14.72
N SER A 11 -2.41 0.25 15.58
CA SER A 11 -1.65 -0.97 15.95
C SER A 11 -2.54 -2.07 16.56
N ASN A 12 -3.74 -1.74 17.05
CA ASN A 12 -4.72 -2.72 17.53
C ASN A 12 -5.46 -3.46 16.40
N THR A 13 -5.34 -3.00 15.15
CA THR A 13 -6.07 -3.54 13.98
C THR A 13 -5.19 -4.36 13.04
N VAL A 14 -3.87 -4.15 13.08
CA VAL A 14 -2.90 -4.79 12.19
C VAL A 14 -1.89 -5.61 12.99
N PRO A 15 -1.38 -6.73 12.47
CA PRO A 15 -0.50 -7.63 13.21
C PRO A 15 0.98 -7.17 13.21
N TRP A 16 1.25 -5.86 13.07
CA TRP A 16 2.60 -5.32 12.94
C TRP A 16 3.25 -5.08 14.30
N GLN A 17 4.54 -5.41 14.42
CA GLN A 17 5.23 -5.44 15.71
C GLN A 17 5.71 -4.06 16.16
N THR A 18 6.01 -3.17 15.21
CA THR A 18 6.60 -1.86 15.51
C THR A 18 5.73 -0.73 14.98
N ASN A 19 5.79 0.43 15.65
CA ASN A 19 5.05 1.62 15.24
C ASN A 19 5.46 2.10 13.84
N GLU A 20 6.73 1.92 13.47
CA GLU A 20 7.26 2.27 12.15
C GLU A 20 6.59 1.42 11.06
N GLN A 21 6.38 0.12 11.30
CA GLN A 21 5.65 -0.74 10.37
C GLN A 21 4.18 -0.33 10.26
N VAL A 22 3.54 0.05 11.38
CA VAL A 22 2.16 0.54 11.38
C VAL A 22 2.04 1.85 10.61
N GLU A 23 2.93 2.82 10.84
CA GLU A 23 2.95 4.08 10.11
C GLU A 23 3.20 3.85 8.62
N GLN A 24 4.18 3.04 8.27
CA GLN A 24 4.53 2.75 6.89
C GLN A 24 3.37 2.03 6.18
N ASP A 25 2.69 1.10 6.83
CA ASP A 25 1.51 0.41 6.29
C ASP A 25 0.37 1.39 5.99
N LEU A 26 0.12 2.34 6.89
CA LEU A 26 -0.83 3.44 6.70
C LEU A 26 -0.44 4.34 5.53
N VAL A 27 0.84 4.69 5.41
CA VAL A 27 1.38 5.50 4.30
C VAL A 27 1.23 4.77 2.96
N ILE A 28 1.49 3.46 2.91
CA ILE A 28 1.29 2.64 1.71
C ILE A 28 -0.18 2.62 1.32
N CYS A 29 -1.09 2.35 2.26
CA CYS A 29 -2.53 2.38 1.98
C CYS A 29 -2.99 3.74 1.45
N ARG A 30 -2.54 4.84 2.06
CA ARG A 30 -2.87 6.20 1.59
C ARG A 30 -2.25 6.50 0.22
N SER A 31 -1.03 6.04 -0.03
CA SER A 31 -0.35 6.21 -1.33
C SER A 31 -1.09 5.46 -2.43
N LEU A 32 -1.52 4.23 -2.19
CA LEU A 32 -2.32 3.46 -3.13
C LEU A 32 -3.63 4.18 -3.45
N VAL A 33 -4.36 4.67 -2.44
CA VAL A 33 -5.57 5.48 -2.66
C VAL A 33 -5.26 6.71 -3.49
N ALA A 34 -4.21 7.46 -3.18
CA ALA A 34 -3.84 8.68 -3.91
C ALA A 34 -3.43 8.40 -5.36
N ILE A 35 -2.69 7.32 -5.63
CA ILE A 35 -2.29 6.90 -6.98
C ILE A 35 -3.55 6.58 -7.80
N PHE A 36 -4.45 5.77 -7.26
CA PHE A 36 -5.64 5.31 -8.01
C PHE A 36 -6.83 6.27 -7.96
N GLN A 37 -6.73 7.37 -7.21
CA GLN A 37 -7.64 8.52 -7.32
C GLN A 37 -7.30 9.45 -8.49
N ASN A 38 -6.12 9.31 -9.09
CA ASN A 38 -5.75 10.05 -10.28
C ASN A 38 -6.17 9.24 -11.53
N ASP A 39 -7.12 9.76 -12.31
CA ASP A 39 -7.69 9.07 -13.48
C ASP A 39 -6.60 8.59 -14.46
N PHE A 40 -5.63 9.45 -14.77
CA PHE A 40 -4.53 9.10 -15.67
C PHE A 40 -3.69 7.92 -15.14
N LEU A 41 -3.32 7.93 -13.86
CA LEU A 41 -2.53 6.83 -13.28
C LEU A 41 -3.36 5.55 -13.15
N ALA A 42 -4.63 5.66 -12.77
CA ALA A 42 -5.53 4.52 -12.64
C ALA A 42 -5.78 3.80 -13.97
N GLU A 43 -5.87 4.54 -15.07
CA GLU A 43 -6.04 3.98 -16.42
C GLU A 43 -4.77 3.35 -16.98
N ASN A 44 -3.58 3.78 -16.53
CA ASN A 44 -2.31 3.40 -17.14
C ASN A 44 -1.47 2.44 -16.29
N LEU A 45 -1.72 2.32 -14.98
CA LEU A 45 -0.94 1.49 -14.07
C LEU A 45 -1.77 0.38 -13.44
N ALA A 46 -1.20 -0.81 -13.36
CA ALA A 46 -1.75 -1.93 -12.59
C ALA A 46 -0.90 -2.17 -11.34
N PHE A 47 -1.59 -2.29 -10.19
CA PHE A 47 -0.97 -2.69 -8.94
C PHE A 47 -0.73 -4.21 -8.91
N ARG A 48 0.49 -4.63 -8.58
CA ARG A 48 0.90 -6.03 -8.58
C ARG A 48 1.84 -6.34 -7.41
N GLY A 49 2.43 -7.53 -7.43
CA GLY A 49 3.44 -7.94 -6.46
C GLY A 49 2.86 -8.44 -5.14
N GLY A 50 3.73 -8.61 -4.15
CA GLY A 50 3.38 -9.19 -2.86
C GLY A 50 2.42 -8.31 -2.07
N THR A 51 2.63 -7.00 -2.10
CA THR A 51 1.77 -6.03 -1.42
C THR A 51 0.36 -6.03 -2.01
N ALA A 52 0.19 -6.19 -3.33
CA ALA A 52 -1.14 -6.30 -3.95
C ALA A 52 -1.89 -7.55 -3.48
N LEU A 53 -1.23 -8.70 -3.47
CA LEU A 53 -1.83 -9.95 -3.01
C LEU A 53 -2.30 -9.83 -1.55
N HIS A 54 -1.47 -9.23 -0.71
CA HIS A 54 -1.74 -9.05 0.71
C HIS A 54 -2.85 -8.03 1.01
N LYS A 55 -2.86 -6.89 0.33
CA LYS A 55 -3.83 -5.83 0.59
C LYS A 55 -5.20 -6.13 0.01
N LEU A 56 -5.26 -6.85 -1.11
CA LEU A 56 -6.51 -7.06 -1.85
C LEU A 56 -7.15 -8.43 -1.63
N TYR A 57 -6.37 -9.47 -1.30
CA TYR A 57 -6.87 -10.85 -1.31
C TYR A 57 -6.58 -11.67 -0.05
N LEU A 58 -5.50 -11.40 0.70
CA LEU A 58 -5.13 -12.19 1.87
C LEU A 58 -5.41 -11.42 3.17
N GLN A 59 -6.52 -11.76 3.83
CA GLN A 59 -6.89 -11.18 5.13
C GLN A 59 -7.04 -12.27 6.22
N PRO A 60 -6.36 -12.11 7.39
CA PRO A 60 -5.37 -11.09 7.69
C PRO A 60 -4.09 -11.28 6.84
N GLN A 61 -3.34 -10.20 6.66
CA GLN A 61 -2.12 -10.23 5.86
C GLN A 61 -1.07 -11.14 6.55
N PRO A 62 -0.52 -12.17 5.86
CA PRO A 62 0.33 -13.19 6.49
C PRO A 62 1.76 -12.72 6.80
N ARG A 63 2.25 -11.69 6.10
CA ARG A 63 3.57 -11.09 6.35
C ARG A 63 3.59 -9.62 6.01
N TYR A 64 4.48 -8.87 6.64
CA TYR A 64 4.74 -7.48 6.28
C TYR A 64 5.30 -7.36 4.85
N SER A 65 4.92 -6.30 4.15
CA SER A 65 5.34 -6.00 2.77
C SER A 65 5.24 -4.49 2.57
N GLU A 66 6.34 -3.87 2.14
CA GLU A 66 6.43 -2.40 2.07
C GLU A 66 6.51 -1.82 0.66
N ASP A 67 6.93 -2.64 -0.31
CA ASP A 67 7.09 -2.18 -1.70
C ASP A 67 5.74 -1.94 -2.38
N ILE A 68 5.68 -0.91 -3.22
CA ILE A 68 4.56 -0.67 -4.14
C ILE A 68 5.03 -1.04 -5.56
N ASP A 69 4.67 -2.24 -6.00
CA ASP A 69 4.99 -2.71 -7.35
C ASP A 69 3.88 -2.29 -8.34
N LEU A 70 4.24 -1.46 -9.32
CA LEU A 70 3.35 -1.04 -10.40
C LEU A 70 3.89 -1.50 -11.75
N VAL A 71 2.98 -1.79 -12.68
CA VAL A 71 3.32 -2.06 -14.08
C VAL A 71 2.41 -1.27 -15.00
N GLN A 72 2.90 -0.87 -16.18
CA GLN A 72 2.05 -0.26 -17.19
C GLN A 72 1.04 -1.29 -17.75
N ILE A 73 -0.21 -0.88 -17.89
CA ILE A 73 -1.28 -1.72 -18.47
C ILE A 73 -1.07 -1.84 -19.98
N THR A 74 -0.78 -0.73 -20.63
CA THR A 74 -0.45 -0.69 -22.07
C THR A 74 1.05 -0.55 -22.23
N SER A 75 1.64 -1.40 -23.07
CA SER A 75 3.06 -1.31 -23.40
C SER A 75 3.35 0.00 -24.13
N VAL A 76 3.98 0.94 -23.44
CA VAL A 76 4.53 2.17 -24.00
C VAL A 76 6.02 2.22 -23.65
N PRO A 77 6.84 3.02 -24.34
CA PRO A 77 8.21 3.23 -23.92
C PRO A 77 8.24 3.67 -22.44
N PHE A 78 9.06 3.00 -21.64
CA PHE A 78 9.42 3.54 -20.34
C PHE A 78 10.38 4.71 -20.60
N GLY A 79 10.23 5.79 -19.85
CA GLY A 79 11.23 6.87 -19.84
C GLY A 79 12.55 6.36 -19.29
#